data_AF-A0A955UHA0-F1
#
_entry.id   AF-A0A955UHA0-F1
#
_cell.length_a   1.000
_cell.length_b   1.000
_cell.length_c   1.000
_cell.angle_alpha   90.00
_cell.angle_beta   90.00
_cell.angle_gamma   90.00
#
_symmetry.space_group_name_H-M   'P 1'
#
loop_
_entity.id
_entity.type
_entity.pdbx_description
1 polymer ?
#
loop_
_entity_poly.entity_id
_entity_poly.type
_entity_poly.pdbx_seq_one_letter_code
_entity_poly.pdbx_strand_id
1 'polypeptide(L)'
;MVRRPGLRWRGADLRGAGRVKRASLEALLAARDERATCIRLVWLADGRERLVTSAEALAGTGAATDSDPRLVAAVEEAIVSGRGQLVELDGDAIFVHPFAPRPRLVIVGAVHIAQHLAVLARDLGYGVTVVDPRQGFLTKARFPGTNLDHAWPEEALARHGLDARCAVVTLSHDPKIDEPALVAALRAPCFY
;
A
#
# COMPACT_ATOMS: atom_id res chain seq x y z
N MET A 1 -17.69 -11.59 -21.10
CA MET A 1 -16.53 -10.67 -21.15
C MET A 1 -17.04 -9.27 -21.46
N VAL A 2 -17.43 -8.50 -20.44
CA VAL A 2 -18.06 -7.18 -20.62
C VAL A 2 -16.96 -6.12 -20.58
N ARG A 3 -16.68 -5.50 -21.75
CA ARG A 3 -15.78 -4.34 -21.84
C ARG A 3 -16.39 -3.17 -21.05
N ARG A 4 -15.66 -2.65 -20.06
CA ARG A 4 -16.02 -1.39 -19.39
C ARG A 4 -16.04 -0.25 -20.42
N PRO A 5 -17.01 0.67 -20.39
CA PRO A 5 -17.02 1.81 -21.30
C PRO A 5 -15.79 2.66 -21.03
N GLY A 6 -14.99 2.91 -22.07
CA GLY A 6 -13.86 3.82 -21.97
C GLY A 6 -14.35 5.22 -21.57
N LEU A 7 -13.68 5.82 -20.58
CA LEU A 7 -13.92 7.20 -20.16
C LEU A 7 -13.74 8.11 -21.39
N ARG A 8 -14.84 8.56 -22.00
CA ARG A 8 -14.82 9.50 -23.13
C ARG A 8 -14.83 10.91 -22.57
N TRP A 9 -13.64 11.49 -22.44
CA TRP A 9 -13.45 12.89 -22.09
C TRP A 9 -13.81 13.77 -23.30
N ARG A 10 -14.71 14.75 -23.11
CA ARG A 10 -15.05 15.76 -24.12
C ARG A 10 -14.71 17.15 -23.56
N GLY A 11 -13.50 17.59 -23.82
CA GLY A 11 -13.06 18.97 -23.63
C GLY A 11 -11.94 19.25 -24.62
N ALA A 12 -12.13 20.27 -25.45
CA ALA A 12 -11.05 20.85 -26.22
C ALA A 12 -10.21 21.70 -25.25
N ASP A 13 -8.89 21.64 -25.40
CA ASP A 13 -7.95 22.66 -24.89
C ASP A 13 -7.30 22.47 -23.51
N LEU A 14 -6.84 21.25 -23.20
CA LEU A 14 -5.69 21.04 -22.32
C LEU A 14 -4.40 20.78 -23.11
N ARG A 15 -4.02 21.70 -23.99
CA ARG A 15 -2.63 21.78 -24.49
C ARG A 15 -1.75 22.67 -23.60
N GLY A 16 -1.95 22.60 -22.28
CA GLY A 16 -1.01 23.16 -21.31
C GLY A 16 -0.31 22.01 -20.60
N ALA A 17 1.00 21.84 -20.79
CA ALA A 17 1.97 21.16 -19.92
C ALA A 17 1.60 19.80 -19.23
N GLY A 18 0.51 19.14 -19.63
CA GLY A 18 -0.20 18.13 -18.84
C GLY A 18 0.08 16.68 -19.22
N ARG A 19 1.31 16.35 -19.62
CA ARG A 19 1.78 14.96 -19.56
C ARG A 19 2.49 14.78 -18.23
N VAL A 20 2.12 13.74 -17.48
CA VAL A 20 3.00 13.22 -16.41
C VAL A 20 4.38 13.09 -17.04
N LYS A 21 5.36 13.81 -16.50
CA LYS A 21 6.72 13.79 -17.05
C LYS A 21 7.16 12.34 -17.10
N ARG A 22 7.74 11.90 -18.21
CA ARG A 22 8.14 10.50 -18.41
C ARG A 22 8.98 9.99 -17.24
N ALA A 23 9.92 10.80 -16.78
CA ALA A 23 10.74 10.52 -15.60
C ALA A 23 9.90 10.28 -14.33
N SER A 24 8.86 11.09 -14.10
CA SER A 24 7.96 10.91 -12.96
C SER A 24 7.18 9.61 -13.04
N LEU A 25 6.68 9.24 -14.23
CA LEU A 25 6.01 7.96 -14.43
C LEU A 25 6.96 6.78 -14.21
N GLU A 26 8.17 6.84 -14.75
CA GLU A 26 9.18 5.79 -14.59
C GLU A 26 9.56 5.58 -13.11
N ALA A 27 9.75 6.67 -12.36
CA ALA A 27 10.01 6.61 -10.92
C ALA A 27 8.83 6.03 -10.13
N LEU A 28 7.58 6.39 -10.47
CA LEU A 28 6.39 5.81 -9.82
C LEU A 28 6.23 4.31 -10.12
N LEU A 29 6.59 3.88 -11.33
CA LEU A 29 6.59 2.46 -11.69
C LEU A 29 7.68 1.69 -10.94
N ALA A 30 8.89 2.25 -10.83
CA ALA A 30 9.97 1.67 -10.04
C ALA A 30 9.58 1.53 -8.55
N ALA A 31 9.05 2.60 -7.94
CA ALA A 31 8.58 2.57 -6.56
C ALA A 31 7.47 1.54 -6.34
N ARG A 32 6.53 1.40 -7.30
CA ARG A 32 5.49 0.35 -7.25
C ARG A 32 6.12 -1.04 -7.24
N ASP A 33 7.11 -1.28 -8.09
CA ASP A 33 7.74 -2.60 -8.25
C ASP A 33 8.58 -2.96 -7.01
N GLU A 34 9.20 -1.96 -6.38
CA GLU A 34 9.90 -2.08 -5.09
C GLU A 34 8.96 -2.07 -3.88
N ARG A 35 7.65 -1.89 -4.09
CA ARG A 35 6.64 -1.69 -3.04
C ARG A 35 6.97 -0.54 -2.08
N ALA A 36 7.67 0.48 -2.56
CA ALA A 36 7.88 1.73 -1.85
C ALA A 36 6.70 2.69 -2.07
N THR A 37 6.35 3.46 -1.05
CA THR A 37 5.43 4.59 -1.23
C THR A 37 6.21 5.73 -1.87
N CYS A 38 5.65 6.34 -2.93
CA CYS A 38 6.22 7.52 -3.56
C CYS A 38 5.23 8.69 -3.45
N ILE A 39 5.69 9.81 -2.94
CA ILE A 39 4.92 11.04 -2.79
C ILE A 39 5.26 11.97 -3.93
N ARG A 40 4.23 12.46 -4.62
CA ARG A 40 4.37 13.52 -5.60
C ARG A 40 3.89 14.83 -4.99
N LEU A 41 4.83 15.75 -4.81
CA LEU A 41 4.59 17.13 -4.42
C LEU A 41 4.32 17.95 -5.67
N VAL A 42 3.25 18.73 -5.67
CA VAL A 42 2.88 19.62 -6.78
C VAL A 42 2.62 21.01 -6.24
N TRP A 43 3.42 22.00 -6.62
CA TRP A 43 3.12 23.39 -6.29
C TRP A 43 2.10 23.90 -7.29
N LEU A 44 0.99 24.42 -6.77
CA LEU A 44 -0.15 24.81 -7.60
C LEU A 44 0.08 26.16 -8.30
N ALA A 45 1.00 26.98 -7.81
CA ALA A 45 1.31 28.29 -8.38
C ALA A 45 1.90 28.19 -9.81
N ASP A 46 2.82 27.25 -10.05
CA ASP A 46 3.57 27.11 -11.29
C ASP A 46 3.51 25.69 -11.91
N GLY A 47 2.88 24.75 -11.22
CA GLY A 47 2.80 23.35 -11.64
C GLY A 47 4.11 22.59 -11.54
N ARG A 48 5.15 23.11 -10.86
CA ARG A 48 6.38 22.34 -10.61
C ARG A 48 6.03 21.12 -9.75
N GLU A 49 6.71 20.01 -10.02
CA GLU A 49 6.52 18.77 -9.28
C GLU A 49 7.85 18.18 -8.83
N ARG A 50 7.80 17.50 -7.68
CA ARG A 50 8.91 16.74 -7.12
C ARG A 50 8.39 15.39 -6.62
N LEU A 51 9.19 14.35 -6.82
CA LEU A 51 8.94 13.03 -6.26
C LEU A 51 9.82 12.82 -5.02
N VAL A 52 9.26 12.13 -4.05
CA VAL A 52 9.89 11.80 -2.77
C VAL A 52 9.49 10.38 -2.42
N THR A 53 10.43 9.46 -2.34
CA THR A 53 10.14 8.10 -1.85
C THR A 53 9.99 8.10 -0.33
N SER A 54 9.31 7.10 0.21
CA SER A 54 9.22 6.92 1.66
C SER A 54 10.59 6.70 2.30
N ALA A 55 11.53 6.05 1.60
CA ALA A 55 12.90 5.89 2.09
C ALA A 55 13.63 7.24 2.19
N GLU A 56 13.51 8.09 1.16
CA GLU A 56 14.06 9.44 1.14
C GLU A 56 13.47 10.32 2.25
N ALA A 57 12.14 10.32 2.38
CA ALA A 57 11.45 11.09 3.41
C ALA A 57 11.88 10.67 4.83
N LEU A 58 11.92 9.37 5.11
CA LEU A 58 12.29 8.84 6.44
C LEU A 58 13.79 9.00 6.75
N ALA A 59 14.66 8.99 5.75
CA ALA A 59 16.08 9.27 5.93
C ALA A 59 16.37 10.78 6.05
N GLY A 60 15.38 11.64 5.84
CA GLY A 60 15.59 13.09 5.71
C GLY A 60 16.46 13.46 4.50
N THR A 61 16.65 12.51 3.56
CA THR A 61 17.48 12.67 2.38
C THR A 61 16.58 12.78 1.17
N GLY A 62 16.64 13.90 0.47
CA GLY A 62 15.75 14.14 -0.66
C GLY A 62 15.09 15.49 -0.46
N ALA A 63 15.14 16.33 -1.48
CA ALA A 63 14.81 17.75 -1.37
C ALA A 63 13.28 18.02 -1.24
N ALA A 64 12.52 17.07 -0.69
CA ALA A 64 11.22 17.32 -0.06
C ALA A 64 11.34 18.32 1.11
N THR A 65 12.52 18.35 1.71
CA THR A 65 12.92 19.20 2.82
C THR A 65 13.73 20.40 2.32
N ASP A 66 13.11 21.31 1.57
CA ASP A 66 13.36 22.73 1.86
C ASP A 66 12.67 23.03 3.20
N SER A 67 13.27 22.50 4.28
CA SER A 67 13.12 22.69 5.73
C SER A 67 11.78 23.04 6.41
N ASP A 68 10.63 23.18 5.73
CA ASP A 68 9.37 23.55 6.40
C ASP A 68 8.79 22.33 7.16
N PRO A 69 8.68 22.39 8.50
CA PRO A 69 8.17 21.27 9.30
C PRO A 69 6.74 20.85 8.92
N ARG A 70 5.93 21.77 8.39
CA ARG A 70 4.55 21.50 7.97
C ARG A 70 4.50 20.58 6.76
N LEU A 71 5.40 20.80 5.79
CA LEU A 71 5.49 19.95 4.61
C LEU A 71 6.02 18.56 4.95
N VAL A 72 7.01 18.47 5.85
CA VAL A 72 7.54 17.19 6.34
C VAL A 72 6.45 16.39 7.02
N ALA A 73 5.73 16.99 7.98
CA ALA A 73 4.63 16.32 8.67
C ALA A 73 3.54 15.84 7.70
N ALA A 74 3.20 16.64 6.69
CA ALA A 74 2.21 16.26 5.69
C ALA A 74 2.68 15.11 4.79
N VAL A 75 3.97 15.05 4.45
CA VAL A 75 4.58 13.93 3.72
C VAL A 75 4.58 12.67 4.56
N GLU A 76 4.99 12.74 5.83
CA GLU A 76 4.97 11.60 6.77
C GLU A 76 3.55 11.05 6.96
N GLU A 77 2.57 11.94 7.18
CA GLU A 77 1.17 11.53 7.29
C GLU A 77 0.65 10.92 5.97
N ALA A 78 1.03 11.45 4.81
CA ALA A 78 0.64 10.89 3.52
C ALA A 78 1.26 9.51 3.28
N ILE A 79 2.47 9.25 3.80
CA ILE A 79 3.12 7.92 3.74
C ILE A 79 2.33 6.90 4.56
N VAL A 80 1.92 7.27 5.76
CA VAL A 80 1.19 6.37 6.69
C VAL A 80 -0.25 6.17 6.22
N SER A 81 -0.97 7.26 5.94
CA SER A 81 -2.40 7.20 5.63
C SER A 81 -2.70 6.81 4.19
N GLY A 82 -1.75 7.04 3.27
CA GLY A 82 -1.97 6.90 1.82
C GLY A 82 -2.98 7.92 1.26
N ARG A 83 -3.30 8.99 2.00
CA ARG A 83 -4.24 10.03 1.57
C ARG A 83 -3.51 11.27 1.10
N GLY A 84 -4.01 11.87 0.02
CA GLY A 84 -3.51 13.15 -0.47
C GLY A 84 -4.03 14.31 0.36
N GLN A 85 -3.23 15.36 0.46
CA GLN A 85 -3.58 16.57 1.22
C GLN A 85 -2.99 17.83 0.59
N LEU A 86 -3.56 18.99 0.94
CA LEU A 86 -3.06 20.30 0.53
C LEU A 86 -2.35 20.96 1.71
N VAL A 87 -1.16 21.50 1.46
CA VAL A 87 -0.35 22.23 2.43
C VAL A 87 -0.12 23.64 1.93
N GLU A 88 -0.46 24.64 2.74
CA GLU A 88 -0.22 26.06 2.45
C GLU A 88 1.06 26.52 3.14
N LEU A 89 2.04 26.98 2.36
CA LEU A 89 3.33 27.50 2.82
C LEU A 89 3.53 28.92 2.26
N ASP A 90 3.53 29.93 3.13
CA ASP A 90 3.88 31.31 2.79
C ASP A 90 3.17 31.88 1.54
N GLY A 91 1.92 31.46 1.30
CA GLY A 91 1.09 31.87 0.16
C GLY A 91 1.16 30.93 -1.05
N ASP A 92 2.01 29.90 -1.02
CA ASP A 92 2.06 28.81 -1.99
C ASP A 92 1.27 27.59 -1.50
N ALA A 93 0.41 27.05 -2.36
CA ALA A 93 -0.31 25.81 -2.12
C ALA A 93 0.43 24.62 -2.74
N ILE A 94 0.71 23.58 -1.95
CA ILE A 94 1.38 22.36 -2.36
C ILE A 94 0.45 21.17 -2.17
N PHE A 95 0.16 20.45 -3.24
CA PHE A 95 -0.57 19.19 -3.15
C PHE A 95 0.39 18.02 -2.93
N VAL A 96 0.22 17.33 -1.80
CA VAL A 96 0.93 16.13 -1.40
C VAL A 96 0.13 14.92 -1.88
N HIS A 97 0.62 14.23 -2.91
CA HIS A 97 -0.10 13.13 -3.55
C HIS A 97 0.62 11.79 -3.40
N PRO A 98 0.20 10.91 -2.48
CA PRO A 98 0.82 9.61 -2.28
C PRO A 98 0.43 8.60 -3.35
N PHE A 99 1.43 7.90 -3.86
CA PHE A 99 1.31 6.68 -4.66
C PHE A 99 1.85 5.53 -3.84
N ALA A 100 0.94 4.87 -3.17
CA ALA A 100 1.27 3.83 -2.21
C ALA A 100 0.98 2.45 -2.85
N PRO A 101 1.80 1.39 -2.60
CA PRO A 101 1.55 0.05 -3.12
C PRO A 101 0.20 -0.50 -2.66
N ARG A 102 -0.29 -1.61 -3.22
CA ARG A 102 -1.51 -2.24 -2.69
C ARG A 102 -1.28 -2.72 -1.24
N PRO A 103 -2.21 -2.44 -0.31
CA PRO A 103 -2.13 -2.99 1.04
C PRO A 103 -2.30 -4.51 1.00
N ARG A 104 -1.68 -5.20 1.95
CA ARG A 104 -1.71 -6.66 2.05
C ARG A 104 -2.43 -7.08 3.32
N LEU A 105 -3.17 -8.16 3.23
CA LEU A 105 -3.79 -8.81 4.37
C LEU A 105 -3.30 -10.26 4.41
N VAL A 106 -2.62 -10.62 5.50
CA VAL A 106 -2.24 -12.00 5.78
C VAL A 106 -3.21 -12.57 6.82
N ILE A 107 -4.02 -13.53 6.40
CA ILE A 107 -4.97 -14.22 7.28
C ILE A 107 -4.30 -15.50 7.74
N VAL A 108 -4.04 -15.61 9.03
CA VAL A 108 -3.48 -16.81 9.66
C VAL A 108 -4.62 -17.64 10.22
N GLY A 109 -4.76 -18.87 9.74
CA GLY A 109 -5.87 -19.75 10.05
C GLY A 109 -6.91 -19.79 8.93
N ALA A 110 -6.98 -20.92 8.23
CA ALA A 110 -7.89 -21.19 7.12
C ALA A 110 -9.26 -21.71 7.61
N VAL A 111 -9.86 -21.02 8.59
CA VAL A 111 -11.17 -21.37 9.17
C VAL A 111 -12.35 -20.91 8.29
N HIS A 112 -13.59 -21.08 8.75
CA HIS A 112 -14.77 -20.68 7.97
C HIS A 112 -14.85 -19.15 7.78
N ILE A 113 -14.61 -18.38 8.85
CA ILE A 113 -14.62 -16.90 8.82
C ILE A 113 -13.58 -16.36 7.81
N ALA A 114 -12.41 -16.99 7.74
CA ALA A 114 -11.33 -16.60 6.83
C ALA A 114 -11.76 -16.61 5.35
N GLN A 115 -12.68 -17.50 4.96
CA GLN A 115 -13.17 -17.58 3.57
C GLN A 115 -13.93 -16.32 3.18
N HIS A 116 -14.81 -15.85 4.05
CA HIS A 116 -15.59 -14.63 3.83
C HIS A 116 -14.70 -13.38 3.91
N LEU A 117 -13.82 -13.32 4.90
CA LEU A 117 -12.86 -12.22 5.05
C LEU A 117 -11.98 -12.08 3.80
N ALA A 118 -11.47 -13.20 3.26
CA ALA A 118 -10.61 -13.17 2.09
C ALA A 118 -11.29 -12.59 0.85
N VAL A 119 -12.58 -12.88 0.66
CA VAL A 119 -13.38 -12.32 -0.45
C VAL A 119 -13.59 -10.82 -0.26
N LEU A 120 -14.08 -10.41 0.92
CA LEU A 120 -14.34 -8.99 1.22
C LEU A 120 -13.08 -8.15 1.09
N ALA A 121 -11.96 -8.61 1.66
CA ALA A 121 -10.70 -7.88 1.61
C ALA A 121 -10.18 -7.75 0.17
N ARG A 122 -10.29 -8.78 -0.66
CA ARG A 122 -9.93 -8.69 -2.08
C ARG A 122 -10.79 -7.69 -2.84
N ASP A 123 -12.09 -7.69 -2.59
CA ASP A 123 -13.02 -6.75 -3.23
C ASP A 123 -12.73 -5.30 -2.84
N LEU A 124 -12.20 -5.09 -1.63
CA LEU A 124 -11.66 -3.81 -1.16
C LEU A 124 -10.25 -3.47 -1.71
N GLY A 125 -9.66 -4.35 -2.52
CA GLY A 125 -8.38 -4.12 -3.20
C GLY A 125 -7.13 -4.59 -2.45
N TYR A 126 -7.28 -5.37 -1.38
CA TYR A 126 -6.15 -5.95 -0.66
C TYR A 126 -5.49 -7.09 -1.45
N GLY A 127 -4.16 -7.19 -1.34
CA GLY A 127 -3.42 -8.40 -1.66
C GLY A 127 -3.58 -9.40 -0.52
N VAL A 128 -4.48 -10.38 -0.67
CA VAL A 128 -4.81 -11.34 0.39
C VAL A 128 -4.01 -12.64 0.24
N THR A 129 -3.38 -13.07 1.33
CA THR A 129 -2.81 -14.41 1.48
C THR A 129 -3.43 -15.10 2.70
N VAL A 130 -3.76 -16.39 2.58
CA VAL A 130 -4.17 -17.23 3.70
C VAL A 130 -3.05 -18.21 4.03
N VAL A 131 -2.63 -18.22 5.30
CA VAL A 131 -1.57 -19.07 5.84
C VAL A 131 -2.19 -20.06 6.82
N ASP A 132 -1.91 -21.35 6.65
CA ASP A 132 -2.30 -22.39 7.62
C ASP A 132 -1.42 -23.63 7.43
N PRO A 133 -0.84 -24.24 8.48
CA PRO A 133 -0.06 -25.47 8.36
C PRO A 133 -0.93 -26.72 8.12
N ARG A 134 -2.26 -26.61 8.21
CA ARG A 134 -3.18 -27.74 8.04
C ARG A 134 -3.67 -27.80 6.60
N GLN A 135 -2.97 -28.56 5.75
CA GLN A 135 -3.27 -28.70 4.32
C GLN A 135 -4.76 -28.92 4.00
N GLY A 136 -5.48 -29.72 4.80
CA GLY A 136 -6.91 -30.00 4.60
C GLY A 136 -7.82 -28.75 4.62
N PHE A 137 -7.35 -27.66 5.24
CA PHE A 137 -8.09 -26.40 5.29
C PHE A 137 -7.79 -25.47 4.11
N LEU A 138 -6.58 -25.54 3.53
CA LEU A 138 -6.11 -24.69 2.44
C LEU A 138 -6.44 -25.27 1.07
N THR A 139 -7.70 -25.21 0.67
CA THR A 139 -8.11 -25.66 -0.66
C THR A 139 -8.58 -24.49 -1.53
N LYS A 140 -8.28 -24.56 -2.85
CA LYS A 140 -8.77 -23.58 -3.83
C LYS A 140 -10.29 -23.53 -3.90
N ALA A 141 -10.98 -24.63 -3.58
CA ALA A 141 -12.43 -24.68 -3.51
C ALA A 141 -12.98 -23.79 -2.39
N ARG A 142 -12.29 -23.73 -1.24
CA ARG A 142 -12.65 -22.88 -0.09
C ARG A 142 -12.20 -21.43 -0.27
N PHE A 143 -11.07 -21.22 -0.95
CA PHE A 143 -10.47 -19.89 -1.14
C PHE A 143 -10.20 -19.58 -2.63
N PRO A 144 -11.25 -19.47 -3.46
CA PRO A 144 -11.09 -19.30 -4.90
C PRO A 144 -10.47 -17.95 -5.25
N GLY A 145 -9.34 -17.94 -5.96
CA GLY A 145 -8.66 -16.70 -6.39
C GLY A 145 -7.87 -15.98 -5.30
N THR A 146 -7.63 -16.64 -4.16
CA THR A 146 -6.81 -16.14 -3.06
C THR A 146 -5.46 -16.85 -3.03
N ASN A 147 -4.40 -16.16 -2.65
CA ASN A 147 -3.10 -16.78 -2.47
C ASN A 147 -3.11 -17.67 -1.21
N LEU A 148 -2.60 -18.91 -1.32
CA LEU A 148 -2.59 -19.88 -0.23
C LEU A 148 -1.15 -20.27 0.06
N ASP A 149 -0.73 -20.12 1.30
CA ASP A 149 0.59 -20.53 1.77
C ASP A 149 0.43 -21.64 2.82
N HIS A 150 0.81 -22.85 2.43
CA HIS A 150 0.83 -24.02 3.31
C HIS A 150 2.17 -24.08 4.02
N ALA A 151 2.27 -23.37 5.13
CA ALA A 151 3.46 -23.29 5.97
C ALA A 151 3.08 -22.92 7.40
N TRP A 152 4.04 -23.08 8.32
CA TRP A 152 3.91 -22.52 9.65
C TRP A 152 3.97 -20.98 9.61
N PRO A 153 3.24 -20.27 10.49
CA PRO A 153 3.11 -18.82 10.40
C PRO A 153 4.43 -18.06 10.46
N GLU A 154 5.37 -18.47 11.31
CA GLU A 154 6.70 -17.88 11.42
C GLU A 154 7.50 -17.97 10.11
N GLU A 155 7.38 -19.08 9.38
CA GLU A 155 8.04 -19.27 8.09
C GLU A 155 7.38 -18.42 7.00
N ALA A 156 6.05 -18.46 6.93
CA ALA A 156 5.29 -17.73 5.92
C ALA A 156 5.45 -16.21 6.07
N LEU A 157 5.32 -15.69 7.30
CA LEU A 157 5.40 -14.26 7.56
C LEU A 157 6.83 -13.72 7.33
N ALA A 158 7.86 -14.51 7.66
CA ALA A 158 9.24 -14.15 7.33
C ALA A 158 9.45 -14.05 5.81
N ARG A 159 8.93 -14.99 5.01
CA ARG A 159 9.02 -14.93 3.54
C ARG A 159 8.22 -13.79 2.93
N HIS A 160 7.04 -13.49 3.48
CA HIS A 160 6.19 -12.43 2.96
C HIS A 160 6.76 -11.04 3.19
N GLY A 161 7.59 -10.84 4.21
CA GLY A 161 8.19 -9.55 4.55
C GLY A 161 7.12 -8.55 4.97
N LEU A 162 6.78 -8.53 6.25
CA LEU A 162 5.76 -7.63 6.80
C LEU A 162 6.24 -6.18 6.79
N ASP A 163 5.38 -5.26 6.34
CA ASP A 163 5.66 -3.84 6.17
C ASP A 163 4.50 -2.98 6.73
N ALA A 164 4.66 -1.64 6.72
CA ALA A 164 3.64 -0.70 7.18
C ALA A 164 2.32 -0.70 6.39
N ARG A 165 2.23 -1.51 5.34
CA ARG A 165 1.03 -1.70 4.50
C ARG A 165 0.48 -3.11 4.64
N CYS A 166 0.93 -3.86 5.63
CA CYS A 166 0.42 -5.18 5.99
C CYS A 166 -0.53 -5.10 7.18
N ALA A 167 -1.66 -5.81 7.06
CA ALA A 167 -2.48 -6.27 8.16
C ALA A 167 -2.26 -7.76 8.38
N VAL A 168 -2.22 -8.21 9.63
CA VAL A 168 -2.23 -9.62 10.01
C VAL A 168 -3.48 -9.91 10.85
N VAL A 169 -4.23 -10.95 10.46
CA VAL A 169 -5.44 -11.35 11.18
C VAL A 169 -5.33 -12.82 11.53
N THR A 170 -5.30 -13.13 12.82
CA THR A 170 -5.25 -14.50 13.35
C THR A 170 -6.65 -15.02 13.65
N LEU A 171 -7.00 -16.17 13.08
CA LEU A 171 -8.33 -16.78 13.14
C LEU A 171 -8.28 -18.28 13.41
N SER A 172 -7.10 -18.86 13.70
CA SER A 172 -6.98 -20.32 13.79
C SER A 172 -7.62 -20.88 15.06
N HIS A 173 -7.72 -20.06 16.12
CA HIS A 173 -8.09 -20.46 17.47
C HIS A 173 -7.17 -21.53 18.07
N ASP A 174 -5.97 -21.69 17.52
CA ASP A 174 -4.95 -22.60 18.00
C ASP A 174 -3.73 -21.77 18.39
N PRO A 175 -3.39 -21.66 19.69
CA PRO A 175 -2.23 -20.91 20.14
C PRO A 175 -0.93 -21.29 19.43
N LYS A 176 -0.77 -22.55 19.01
CA LYS A 176 0.42 -23.00 18.27
C LYS A 176 0.57 -22.35 16.90
N ILE A 177 -0.51 -21.83 16.34
CA ILE A 177 -0.56 -21.15 15.05
C ILE A 177 -0.69 -19.63 15.28
N ASP A 178 -1.58 -19.20 16.16
CA ASP A 178 -1.85 -17.77 16.36
C ASP A 178 -0.71 -17.05 17.10
N GLU A 179 -0.07 -17.66 18.11
CA GLU A 179 0.98 -16.98 18.88
C GLU A 179 2.22 -16.64 18.03
N PRO A 180 2.80 -17.56 17.23
CA PRO A 180 3.93 -17.22 16.36
C PRO A 180 3.59 -16.09 15.37
N ALA A 181 2.36 -16.08 14.85
CA ALA A 181 1.88 -15.04 13.96
C ALA A 181 1.80 -13.67 14.65
N LEU A 182 1.23 -13.62 15.86
CA LEU A 182 1.14 -12.40 16.65
C LEU A 182 2.52 -11.87 17.01
N VAL A 183 3.45 -12.74 17.42
CA VAL A 183 4.83 -12.34 17.72
C VAL A 183 5.51 -11.72 16.50
N ALA A 184 5.36 -12.32 15.33
CA ALA A 184 5.91 -11.78 14.09
C ALA A 184 5.27 -10.43 13.70
N ALA A 185 3.94 -10.32 13.80
CA ALA A 185 3.20 -9.10 13.47
C ALA A 185 3.55 -7.93 14.41
N LEU A 186 3.61 -8.18 15.72
CA LEU A 186 3.92 -7.15 16.73
C LEU A 186 5.36 -6.63 16.65
N ARG A 187 6.28 -7.40 16.08
CA ARG A 187 7.67 -6.99 15.85
C ARG A 187 7.87 -6.28 14.51
N ALA A 188 6.91 -6.39 13.61
CA ALA A 188 6.92 -5.76 12.30
C ALA A 188 6.16 -4.42 12.36
N PRO A 189 6.39 -3.49 11.42
CA PRO A 189 5.68 -2.23 11.37
C PRO A 189 4.24 -2.35 10.84
N CYS A 190 3.57 -3.51 10.97
CA CYS A 190 2.21 -3.73 10.47
C CYS A 190 1.24 -2.65 10.96
N PHE A 191 0.30 -2.24 10.11
CA PHE A 191 -0.70 -1.26 10.52
C PHE A 191 -1.87 -1.89 11.29
N TYR A 192 -2.02 -3.22 11.21
CA TYR A 192 -3.05 -4.00 11.90
C TYR A 192 -2.58 -5.42 12.18
#